data_AF-A0AAD9E5S7-F1
#
_entry.id   AF-A0AAD9E5S7-F1
#
_cell.length_a   1.000
_cell.length_b   1.000
_cell.length_c   1.000
_cell.angle_alpha   90.00
_cell.angle_beta   90.00
_cell.angle_gamma   90.00
#
_symmetry.space_group_name_H-M   'P 1'
#
loop_
_entity.id
_entity.type
_entity.pdbx_description
1 polymer ?
#
loop_
_entity_poly.entity_id
_entity_poly.type
_entity_poly.pdbx_seq_one_letter_code
_entity_poly.pdbx_strand_id
1 'polypeptide(L)'
;MTSVLQPQREAPNGTYTFSSRPRPVPSRLKYREPTMMQNEGQVVYGNIMYDRRVVRGNTYAHQILPVALNFDLILILELYLEELTDHIEDVNVECQTDAFLDKPATPLFIPAKSGKDVATQIEEGELFHFDMEVQPVLEVLVGKTIEQALLEVMEEEELARLRAQQHAFQELRNAELVEVQRLEEQERRRREEKNRRIKQQRAVLEKEKETAEKIAARAFARHYLADLLPSVFTTLRDHGYFYDPVQRDIETGFLPWLMEEVSNALDKRHAALAVLDSEYICNFLFHINCGSSFR
;
A
#
# COMPACT_ATOMS: atom_id res chain seq x y z
N MET A 1 32.90 -2.27 36.48
CA MET A 1 32.40 -0.98 35.98
C MET A 1 32.93 -0.77 34.57
N THR A 2 32.05 -0.70 33.57
CA THR A 2 32.32 -0.12 32.24
C THR A 2 30.96 0.08 31.56
N SER A 3 30.48 1.31 31.55
CA SER A 3 29.18 1.69 30.96
C SER A 3 29.30 1.88 29.46
N VAL A 4 28.50 1.15 28.68
CA VAL A 4 28.39 1.38 27.23
C VAL A 4 27.29 2.41 26.98
N LEU A 5 27.68 3.55 26.42
CA LEU A 5 26.78 4.64 26.03
C LEU A 5 25.91 4.23 24.83
N GLN A 6 24.63 4.58 24.86
CA GLN A 6 23.75 4.48 23.68
C GLN A 6 23.86 5.78 22.85
N PRO A 7 23.95 5.71 21.52
CA PRO A 7 23.90 6.90 20.68
C PRO A 7 22.47 7.45 20.59
N GLN A 8 22.32 8.76 20.72
CA GLN A 8 21.05 9.46 20.55
C GLN A 8 20.58 9.40 19.09
N ARG A 9 19.25 9.41 18.89
CA ARG A 9 18.63 9.54 17.56
C ARG A 9 18.26 11.00 17.33
N GLU A 10 18.92 11.65 16.38
CA GLU A 10 18.49 12.94 15.81
C GLU A 10 17.52 12.72 14.64
N ALA A 11 16.76 13.77 14.30
CA ALA A 11 15.64 13.71 13.36
C ALA A 11 16.08 13.75 11.87
N PRO A 12 15.33 13.11 10.94
CA PRO A 12 15.77 12.96 9.56
C PRO A 12 15.33 14.11 8.65
N ASN A 13 16.27 14.99 8.29
CA ASN A 13 16.19 15.84 7.10
C ASN A 13 17.34 15.48 6.16
N GLY A 14 17.12 14.52 5.27
CA GLY A 14 18.13 14.05 4.33
C GLY A 14 17.60 13.04 3.32
N THR A 15 17.97 13.24 2.05
CA THR A 15 17.58 12.46 0.86
C THR A 15 17.64 10.94 1.07
N TYR A 16 16.57 10.24 0.69
CA TYR A 16 16.47 8.78 0.81
C TYR A 16 17.40 8.06 -0.19
N THR A 17 18.59 7.68 0.27
CA THR A 17 19.54 6.86 -0.49
C THR A 17 19.44 5.39 -0.06
N PHE A 18 18.74 4.58 -0.84
CA PHE A 18 18.65 3.13 -0.60
C PHE A 18 19.93 2.42 -1.04
N SER A 19 20.67 1.84 -0.08
CA SER A 19 21.88 1.04 -0.33
C SER A 19 21.77 -0.31 0.37
N SER A 20 21.54 -1.37 -0.41
CA SER A 20 21.51 -2.75 0.09
C SER A 20 22.81 -3.48 -0.27
N ARG A 21 23.61 -3.86 0.73
CA ARG A 21 24.73 -4.80 0.51
C ARG A 21 24.17 -6.18 0.17
N PRO A 22 24.67 -6.89 -0.86
CA PRO A 22 24.15 -8.18 -1.25
C PRO A 22 24.35 -9.21 -0.13
N ARG A 23 23.26 -9.87 0.27
CA ARG A 23 23.29 -11.04 1.17
C ARG A 23 22.92 -12.28 0.36
N PRO A 24 23.70 -13.38 0.41
CA PRO A 24 23.30 -14.63 -0.22
C PRO A 24 22.04 -15.19 0.46
N VAL A 25 21.13 -15.72 -0.35
CA VAL A 25 19.86 -16.31 0.11
C VAL A 25 20.15 -17.66 0.78
N PRO A 26 19.69 -17.92 2.01
CA PRO A 26 19.86 -19.23 2.64
C PRO A 26 19.05 -20.29 1.86
N SER A 27 19.66 -21.44 1.59
CA SER A 27 19.03 -22.54 0.87
C SER A 27 17.85 -23.12 1.68
N ARG A 28 16.63 -22.95 1.18
CA ARG A 28 15.47 -23.67 1.69
C ARG A 28 15.55 -25.14 1.27
N LEU A 29 15.23 -26.04 2.19
CA LEU A 29 15.04 -27.46 1.90
C LEU A 29 13.92 -27.63 0.86
N LYS A 30 14.12 -28.52 -0.12
CA LYS A 30 13.06 -28.90 -1.07
C LYS A 30 11.95 -29.63 -0.30
N TYR A 31 10.77 -29.01 -0.24
CA TYR A 31 9.59 -29.65 0.32
C TYR A 31 9.13 -30.79 -0.60
N ARG A 32 8.85 -31.96 -0.02
CA ARG A 32 8.21 -33.09 -0.69
C ARG A 32 6.77 -33.16 -0.21
N GLU A 33 5.83 -33.19 -1.13
CA GLU A 33 4.40 -33.10 -0.81
C GLU A 33 3.88 -34.32 -0.04
N PRO A 34 2.98 -34.11 0.94
CA PRO A 34 1.98 -35.09 1.35
C PRO A 34 0.70 -34.91 0.51
N THR A 35 0.24 -35.99 -0.11
CA THR A 35 -1.03 -36.04 -0.84
C THR A 35 -2.22 -35.65 0.06
N MET A 36 -2.97 -34.61 -0.32
CA MET A 36 -4.23 -34.22 0.31
C MET A 36 -5.26 -33.83 -0.76
N MET A 37 -6.52 -34.17 -0.53
CA MET A 37 -7.62 -33.97 -1.48
C MET A 37 -8.45 -32.71 -1.18
N GLN A 38 -9.23 -32.30 -2.19
CA GLN A 38 -10.44 -31.46 -2.15
C GLN A 38 -10.29 -29.93 -1.91
N ASN A 39 -10.61 -29.22 -3.01
CA ASN A 39 -11.43 -28.00 -3.14
C ASN A 39 -11.04 -26.66 -2.49
N GLU A 40 -11.56 -25.60 -3.14
CA GLU A 40 -11.58 -24.17 -2.78
C GLU A 40 -10.32 -23.33 -3.08
N GLY A 41 -10.37 -22.61 -4.22
CA GLY A 41 -10.04 -21.18 -4.24
C GLY A 41 -8.58 -20.71 -4.23
N GLN A 42 -7.57 -21.57 -4.41
CA GLN A 42 -6.19 -21.07 -4.53
C GLN A 42 -5.89 -20.51 -5.93
N VAL A 43 -5.65 -19.19 -5.99
CA VAL A 43 -5.11 -18.51 -7.18
C VAL A 43 -3.72 -19.08 -7.47
N VAL A 44 -3.63 -19.96 -8.46
CA VAL A 44 -2.36 -20.46 -8.98
C VAL A 44 -1.65 -19.28 -9.64
N TYR A 45 -0.59 -18.79 -8.99
CA TYR A 45 0.33 -17.81 -9.58
C TYR A 45 1.10 -18.47 -10.72
N GLY A 46 0.46 -18.55 -11.89
CA GLY A 46 1.12 -18.95 -13.13
C GLY A 46 2.20 -17.93 -13.50
N ASN A 47 3.37 -18.41 -13.89
CA ASN A 47 4.42 -17.53 -14.41
C ASN A 47 3.88 -16.78 -15.62
N ILE A 48 3.88 -15.44 -15.55
CA ILE A 48 3.48 -14.49 -16.62
C ILE A 48 4.22 -14.78 -17.95
N MET A 49 5.32 -15.53 -17.89
CA MET A 49 6.04 -16.11 -19.03
C MET A 49 5.21 -17.00 -19.96
N TYR A 50 4.11 -17.59 -19.47
CA TYR A 50 3.26 -18.53 -20.20
C TYR A 50 1.80 -18.08 -20.29
N ASP A 51 1.49 -16.84 -19.89
CA ASP A 51 0.16 -16.29 -20.07
C ASP A 51 -0.10 -16.02 -21.56
N ARG A 52 -1.16 -16.60 -22.11
CA ARG A 52 -1.57 -16.47 -23.52
C ARG A 52 -1.85 -15.01 -23.93
N ARG A 53 -2.08 -14.11 -22.97
CA ARG A 53 -2.28 -12.67 -23.22
C ARG A 53 -0.97 -11.90 -23.40
N VAL A 54 0.17 -12.48 -23.02
CA VAL A 54 1.48 -11.82 -22.98
C VAL A 54 2.27 -12.15 -24.24
N VAL A 55 2.01 -11.39 -25.31
CA VAL A 55 2.77 -11.49 -26.57
C VAL A 55 4.18 -10.94 -26.34
N ARG A 56 5.19 -11.79 -26.52
CA ARG A 56 6.61 -11.42 -26.50
C ARG A 56 7.18 -11.43 -27.90
N GLY A 57 7.11 -10.28 -28.56
CA GLY A 57 7.66 -10.05 -29.88
C GLY A 57 8.00 -8.57 -30.06
N ASN A 58 8.86 -8.27 -31.04
CA ASN A 58 9.17 -6.90 -31.40
C ASN A 58 8.01 -6.31 -32.23
N THR A 59 7.44 -5.18 -31.82
CA THR A 59 6.25 -4.56 -32.43
C THR A 59 6.51 -3.86 -33.78
N TYR A 60 7.65 -4.11 -34.43
CA TYR A 60 8.11 -3.43 -35.64
C TYR A 60 8.15 -4.30 -36.91
N ALA A 61 7.54 -5.50 -36.89
CA ALA A 61 7.66 -6.47 -37.98
C ALA A 61 6.45 -6.54 -38.94
N HIS A 62 5.96 -5.41 -39.46
CA HIS A 62 5.02 -5.42 -40.61
C HIS A 62 5.16 -4.21 -41.55
N GLN A 63 5.85 -4.44 -42.68
CA GLN A 63 5.70 -3.88 -44.03
C GLN A 63 6.75 -4.61 -44.89
N ILE A 64 6.44 -5.78 -45.46
CA ILE A 64 5.69 -5.99 -46.72
C ILE A 64 6.32 -5.20 -47.87
N LEU A 65 7.06 -5.93 -48.71
CA LEU A 65 7.57 -5.45 -49.99
C LEU A 65 6.43 -5.46 -51.04
N PRO A 66 6.23 -4.39 -51.82
CA PRO A 66 5.44 -4.48 -53.04
C PRO A 66 6.27 -5.15 -54.14
N VAL A 67 5.82 -6.32 -54.60
CA VAL A 67 6.28 -6.92 -55.86
C VAL A 67 5.46 -6.34 -57.02
N ALA A 68 6.09 -6.27 -58.20
CA ALA A 68 5.55 -5.84 -59.50
C ALA A 68 5.34 -4.33 -59.68
N LEU A 69 6.24 -3.73 -60.46
CA LEU A 69 5.90 -3.29 -61.82
C LEU A 69 7.09 -3.56 -62.75
N ASN A 70 7.10 -4.73 -63.39
CA ASN A 70 7.81 -4.89 -64.65
C ASN A 70 6.94 -4.25 -65.73
N PHE A 71 7.37 -3.13 -66.29
CA PHE A 71 6.84 -2.61 -67.55
C PHE A 71 8.00 -2.18 -68.42
N ASP A 72 8.27 -2.98 -69.44
CA ASP A 72 9.27 -2.70 -70.46
C ASP A 72 8.84 -1.50 -71.30
N LEU A 73 9.67 -0.45 -71.33
CA LEU A 73 9.53 0.68 -72.26
C LEU A 73 10.82 0.87 -73.08
N ILE A 74 10.91 0.00 -74.09
CA ILE A 74 11.29 0.28 -75.49
C ILE A 74 11.98 1.63 -75.78
N LEU A 75 13.18 1.51 -76.35
CA LEU A 75 13.84 2.39 -77.34
C LEU A 75 14.34 3.79 -76.91
N ILE A 76 15.67 3.88 -76.74
CA ILE A 76 16.48 4.85 -77.50
C ILE A 76 17.67 4.09 -78.10
N LEU A 77 17.60 3.78 -79.39
CA LEU A 77 18.73 3.28 -80.18
C LEU A 77 19.02 4.29 -81.28
N GLU A 78 19.83 5.32 -80.96
CA GLU A 78 20.57 6.15 -81.92
C GLU A 78 21.30 7.28 -81.17
N LEU A 79 22.61 7.13 -81.01
CA LEU A 79 23.63 8.15 -81.29
C LEU A 79 25.03 7.50 -81.19
N TYR A 80 26.02 8.05 -81.88
CA TYR A 80 27.43 7.60 -81.91
C TYR A 80 27.72 6.32 -82.72
N LEU A 81 27.42 6.37 -84.02
CA LEU A 81 28.29 5.80 -85.04
C LEU A 81 28.88 6.96 -85.86
N GLU A 82 30.19 6.93 -86.09
CA GLU A 82 30.94 7.96 -86.80
C GLU A 82 31.48 7.34 -88.11
N GLU A 83 30.94 7.75 -89.25
CA GLU A 83 31.38 7.24 -90.56
C GLU A 83 32.70 7.90 -90.97
N LEU A 84 33.78 7.13 -90.94
CA LEU A 84 35.09 7.53 -91.45
C LEU A 84 35.14 7.31 -92.97
N THR A 85 34.99 8.39 -93.75
CA THR A 85 35.22 8.39 -95.20
C THR A 85 36.63 8.88 -95.54
N ASP A 86 37.58 7.96 -95.61
CA ASP A 86 38.89 8.20 -96.26
C ASP A 86 38.76 8.00 -97.79
N HIS A 87 38.76 9.10 -98.54
CA HIS A 87 39.46 9.17 -99.83
C HIS A 87 40.96 9.40 -99.53
N ILE A 88 41.97 9.15 -100.37
CA ILE A 88 42.17 9.27 -101.84
C ILE A 88 43.28 8.25 -102.25
N GLU A 89 43.73 8.04 -103.49
CA GLU A 89 43.49 8.66 -104.82
C GLU A 89 43.75 7.62 -105.93
N ASP A 90 43.01 7.73 -107.05
CA ASP A 90 43.26 6.94 -108.27
C ASP A 90 44.24 7.66 -109.20
N VAL A 91 45.25 6.94 -109.70
CA VAL A 91 46.27 7.49 -110.61
C VAL A 91 45.80 7.39 -112.07
N ASN A 92 45.47 8.52 -112.67
CA ASN A 92 45.14 8.59 -114.11
C ASN A 92 46.41 8.57 -114.97
N VAL A 93 46.45 7.65 -115.94
CA VAL A 93 47.41 7.65 -117.05
C VAL A 93 46.65 7.98 -118.34
N GLU A 94 46.91 9.15 -118.90
CA GLU A 94 46.21 9.61 -120.10
C GLU A 94 46.85 9.07 -121.39
N CYS A 95 46.11 8.26 -122.14
CA CYS A 95 46.42 7.90 -123.52
C CYS A 95 45.36 8.49 -124.45
N GLN A 96 45.78 9.41 -125.31
CA GLN A 96 44.90 10.12 -126.25
C GLN A 96 44.43 9.19 -127.39
N THR A 97 43.19 8.73 -127.28
CA THR A 97 42.40 8.12 -128.36
C THR A 97 40.94 8.55 -128.19
N ASP A 98 40.28 8.93 -129.28
CA ASP A 98 38.90 9.46 -129.23
C ASP A 98 37.93 8.47 -128.57
N ALA A 99 37.30 8.92 -127.48
CA ALA A 99 36.42 8.10 -126.67
C ALA A 99 35.09 7.84 -127.40
N PHE A 100 34.77 6.56 -127.55
CA PHE A 100 33.48 6.09 -128.04
C PHE A 100 32.37 6.63 -127.13
N LEU A 101 31.41 7.39 -127.67
CA LEU A 101 30.33 7.95 -126.86
C LEU A 101 29.42 6.83 -126.32
N ASP A 102 29.55 6.53 -125.03
CA ASP A 102 28.74 5.52 -124.37
C ASP A 102 27.25 5.85 -124.47
N LYS A 103 26.52 4.97 -125.15
CA LYS A 103 25.07 5.02 -125.22
C LYS A 103 24.54 4.71 -123.82
N PRO A 104 23.62 5.51 -123.24
CA PRO A 104 23.11 5.23 -121.90
C PRO A 104 22.55 3.81 -121.85
N ALA A 105 22.89 3.08 -120.79
CA ALA A 105 22.46 1.69 -120.61
C ALA A 105 20.93 1.61 -120.78
N THR A 106 20.48 0.78 -121.73
CA THR A 106 19.04 0.59 -121.96
C THR A 106 18.39 0.16 -120.65
N PRO A 107 17.34 0.87 -120.18
CA PRO A 107 16.76 0.59 -118.87
C PRO A 107 16.33 -0.87 -118.80
N LEU A 108 16.71 -1.54 -117.71
CA LEU A 108 16.38 -2.94 -117.49
C LEU A 108 14.86 -3.11 -117.56
N PHE A 109 14.39 -3.89 -118.52
CA PHE A 109 12.97 -4.20 -118.64
C PHE A 109 12.57 -5.11 -117.49
N ILE A 110 12.04 -4.51 -116.42
CA ILE A 110 11.34 -5.23 -115.35
C ILE A 110 9.93 -5.51 -115.88
N PRO A 111 9.54 -6.78 -116.11
CA PRO A 111 8.18 -7.11 -116.51
C PRO A 111 7.21 -6.64 -115.42
N ALA A 112 6.10 -6.01 -115.81
CA ALA A 112 5.02 -5.75 -114.87
C ALA A 112 4.57 -7.08 -114.24
N LYS A 113 4.36 -7.09 -112.92
CA LYS A 113 3.94 -8.31 -112.19
C LYS A 113 2.66 -8.87 -112.82
N SER A 114 2.78 -10.00 -113.52
CA SER A 114 1.65 -10.68 -114.15
C SER A 114 1.05 -11.70 -113.18
N GLY A 115 0.28 -11.19 -112.23
CA GLY A 115 -0.48 -11.99 -111.27
C GLY A 115 -1.62 -11.14 -110.67
N LYS A 116 -2.62 -11.81 -110.07
CA LYS A 116 -3.59 -11.12 -109.22
C LYS A 116 -3.11 -11.25 -107.78
N ASP A 117 -2.69 -10.13 -107.20
CA ASP A 117 -2.37 -10.08 -105.77
C ASP A 117 -3.67 -10.28 -104.98
N VAL A 118 -3.68 -11.24 -104.05
CA VAL A 118 -4.81 -11.53 -103.16
C VAL A 118 -4.28 -11.46 -101.74
N ALA A 119 -4.83 -10.52 -100.95
CA ALA A 119 -4.65 -10.50 -99.51
C ALA A 119 -5.81 -11.25 -98.85
N THR A 120 -5.49 -12.00 -97.80
CA THR A 120 -6.48 -12.56 -96.87
C THR A 120 -6.19 -11.96 -95.51
N GLN A 121 -7.19 -11.31 -94.92
CA GLN A 121 -7.12 -10.68 -93.61
C GLN A 121 -8.22 -11.29 -92.76
N ILE A 122 -7.90 -11.53 -91.49
CA ILE A 122 -8.88 -11.91 -90.47
C ILE A 122 -9.39 -10.60 -89.85
N GLU A 123 -10.71 -10.43 -89.82
CA GLU A 123 -11.35 -9.24 -89.24
C GLU A 123 -11.60 -9.40 -87.73
N GLU A 124 -11.77 -8.29 -87.03
CA GLU A 124 -11.96 -8.29 -85.57
C GLU A 124 -13.26 -9.02 -85.18
N GLY A 125 -13.12 -10.09 -84.39
CA GLY A 125 -14.23 -10.95 -83.97
C GLY A 125 -14.46 -12.22 -84.81
N GLU A 126 -13.80 -12.38 -85.96
CA GLU A 126 -14.03 -13.52 -86.87
C GLU A 126 -13.59 -14.89 -86.29
N LEU A 127 -12.65 -14.88 -85.33
CA LEU A 127 -12.15 -16.06 -84.61
C LEU A 127 -12.68 -16.19 -83.16
N PHE A 128 -13.63 -15.34 -82.74
CA PHE A 128 -14.09 -15.31 -81.34
C PHE A 128 -14.97 -16.52 -80.99
N HIS A 129 -14.50 -17.34 -80.04
CA HIS A 129 -15.23 -18.50 -79.52
C HIS A 129 -15.67 -18.27 -78.07
N PHE A 130 -16.89 -17.77 -77.90
CA PHE A 130 -17.46 -17.37 -76.60
C PHE A 130 -17.22 -18.39 -75.47
N ASP A 131 -17.49 -19.67 -75.72
CA ASP A 131 -17.40 -20.73 -74.69
C ASP A 131 -15.98 -20.92 -74.14
N MET A 132 -14.94 -20.66 -74.95
CA MET A 132 -13.55 -20.71 -74.50
C MET A 132 -13.14 -19.43 -73.78
N GLU A 133 -13.50 -18.26 -74.33
CA GLU A 133 -13.08 -16.95 -73.82
C GLU A 133 -13.82 -16.57 -72.52
N VAL A 134 -15.04 -17.05 -72.31
CA VAL A 134 -15.81 -16.80 -71.08
C VAL A 134 -15.35 -17.68 -69.91
N GLN A 135 -14.73 -18.82 -70.18
CA GLN A 135 -14.31 -19.80 -69.16
C GLN A 135 -13.41 -19.20 -68.07
N PRO A 136 -12.30 -18.48 -68.36
CA PRO A 136 -11.48 -17.84 -67.32
C PRO A 136 -12.23 -16.74 -66.55
N VAL A 137 -13.15 -16.02 -67.19
CA VAL A 137 -13.96 -14.98 -66.54
C VAL A 137 -14.93 -15.61 -65.53
N LEU A 138 -15.60 -16.69 -65.92
CA LEU A 138 -16.49 -17.45 -65.03
C LEU A 138 -15.72 -18.11 -63.88
N GLU A 139 -14.55 -18.68 -64.14
CA GLU A 139 -13.72 -19.30 -63.09
C GLU A 139 -13.31 -18.28 -62.02
N VAL A 140 -12.87 -17.08 -62.43
CA VAL A 140 -12.54 -15.99 -61.49
C VAL A 140 -13.77 -15.49 -60.73
N LEU A 141 -14.91 -15.29 -61.41
CA LEU A 141 -16.14 -14.81 -60.76
C LEU A 141 -16.70 -15.82 -59.75
N VAL A 142 -16.79 -17.10 -60.12
CA VAL A 142 -17.29 -18.17 -59.25
C VAL A 142 -16.30 -18.43 -58.11
N GLY A 143 -14.99 -18.47 -58.39
CA GLY A 143 -13.95 -18.60 -57.38
C GLY A 143 -14.01 -17.47 -56.35
N LYS A 144 -14.07 -16.21 -56.80
CA LYS A 144 -14.07 -15.05 -55.90
C LYS A 144 -15.35 -14.94 -55.08
N THR A 145 -16.52 -15.25 -55.66
CA THR A 145 -17.80 -15.22 -54.92
C THR A 145 -17.88 -16.32 -53.87
N ILE A 146 -17.40 -17.53 -54.15
CA ILE A 146 -17.35 -18.62 -53.16
C ILE A 146 -16.31 -18.33 -52.06
N GLU A 147 -15.12 -17.83 -52.42
CA GLU A 147 -14.09 -17.43 -51.46
C GLU A 147 -14.60 -16.34 -50.50
N GLN A 148 -15.23 -15.29 -51.04
CA GLN A 148 -15.81 -14.21 -50.24
C GLN A 148 -16.92 -14.73 -49.32
N ALA A 149 -17.88 -15.50 -49.85
CA ALA A 149 -18.98 -16.04 -49.05
C ALA A 149 -18.50 -16.97 -47.93
N LEU A 150 -17.44 -17.75 -48.16
CA LEU A 150 -16.85 -18.61 -47.13
C LEU A 150 -16.19 -17.78 -46.02
N LEU A 151 -15.46 -16.73 -46.36
CA LEU A 151 -14.84 -15.83 -45.38
C LEU A 151 -15.90 -15.11 -44.53
N GLU A 152 -16.94 -14.56 -45.17
CA GLU A 152 -18.05 -13.88 -44.47
C GLU A 152 -18.74 -14.81 -43.47
N VAL A 153 -19.09 -16.05 -43.86
CA VAL A 153 -19.71 -17.03 -42.95
C VAL A 153 -18.78 -17.44 -41.80
N MET A 154 -17.48 -17.59 -42.06
CA MET A 154 -16.51 -17.90 -41.00
C MET A 154 -16.36 -16.76 -39.99
N GLU A 155 -16.32 -15.51 -40.45
CA GLU A 155 -16.29 -14.32 -39.58
C GLU A 155 -17.58 -14.17 -38.77
N GLU A 156 -18.74 -14.43 -39.36
CA GLU A 156 -20.03 -14.41 -38.65
C GLU A 156 -20.09 -15.46 -37.53
N GLU A 157 -19.63 -16.69 -37.78
CA GLU A 157 -19.54 -17.73 -36.75
C GLU A 157 -18.59 -17.36 -35.61
N GLU A 158 -17.41 -16.79 -35.92
CA GLU A 158 -16.45 -16.36 -34.90
C GLU A 158 -17.04 -15.22 -34.06
N LEU A 159 -17.62 -14.19 -34.69
CA LEU A 159 -18.27 -13.09 -34.00
C LEU A 159 -19.45 -13.56 -33.13
N ALA A 160 -20.24 -14.54 -33.60
CA ALA A 160 -21.30 -15.14 -32.81
C ALA A 160 -20.75 -15.87 -31.56
N ARG A 161 -19.69 -16.67 -31.69
CA ARG A 161 -19.03 -17.35 -30.56
C ARG A 161 -18.46 -16.35 -29.55
N LEU A 162 -17.77 -15.31 -30.03
CA LEU A 162 -17.19 -14.26 -29.18
C LEU A 162 -18.27 -13.47 -28.43
N ARG A 163 -19.37 -13.10 -29.10
CA ARG A 163 -20.52 -12.42 -28.46
C ARG A 163 -21.18 -13.31 -27.41
N ALA A 164 -21.43 -14.58 -27.70
CA ALA A 164 -22.00 -15.53 -26.75
C ALA A 164 -21.10 -15.70 -25.50
N GLN A 165 -19.78 -15.80 -25.70
CA GLN A 165 -18.82 -15.87 -24.60
C GLN A 165 -18.81 -14.59 -23.76
N GLN A 166 -18.87 -13.41 -24.38
CA GLN A 166 -18.94 -12.13 -23.67
C GLN A 166 -20.23 -12.00 -22.86
N HIS A 167 -21.38 -12.38 -23.42
CA HIS A 167 -22.66 -12.38 -22.70
C HIS A 167 -22.62 -13.31 -21.48
N ALA A 168 -22.21 -14.57 -21.65
CA ALA A 168 -22.11 -15.53 -20.54
C ALA A 168 -21.16 -15.04 -19.41
N PHE A 169 -20.04 -14.41 -19.77
CA PHE A 169 -19.13 -13.82 -18.80
C PHE A 169 -19.72 -12.60 -18.08
N GLN A 170 -20.46 -11.74 -18.79
CA GLN A 170 -21.15 -10.60 -18.19
C GLN A 170 -22.27 -11.03 -17.24
N GLU A 171 -23.06 -12.03 -17.62
CA GLU A 171 -24.12 -12.62 -16.77
C GLU A 171 -23.54 -13.16 -15.46
N LEU A 172 -22.48 -13.98 -15.54
CA LEU A 172 -21.79 -14.52 -14.36
C LEU A 172 -21.26 -13.39 -13.47
N ARG A 173 -20.53 -12.43 -14.05
CA ARG A 173 -19.94 -11.30 -13.32
C ARG A 173 -21.01 -10.42 -12.65
N ASN A 174 -22.16 -10.23 -13.29
CA ASN A 174 -23.27 -9.47 -12.72
C ASN A 174 -23.92 -10.21 -11.55
N ALA A 175 -24.06 -11.54 -11.65
CA ALA A 175 -24.55 -12.37 -10.55
C ALA A 175 -23.59 -12.36 -9.34
N GLU A 176 -22.29 -12.56 -9.59
CA GLU A 176 -21.23 -12.46 -8.58
C GLU A 176 -21.24 -11.10 -7.86
N LEU A 177 -21.33 -10.00 -8.61
CA LEU A 177 -21.36 -8.64 -8.06
C LEU A 177 -22.56 -8.41 -7.13
N VAL A 178 -23.75 -8.90 -7.52
CA VAL A 178 -24.96 -8.81 -6.68
C VAL A 178 -24.82 -9.66 -5.41
N GLU A 179 -24.20 -10.84 -5.49
CA GLU A 179 -23.92 -11.66 -4.31
C GLU A 179 -22.92 -11.00 -3.36
N VAL A 180 -21.81 -10.45 -3.89
CA VAL A 180 -20.82 -9.73 -3.08
C VAL A 180 -21.47 -8.57 -2.34
N GLN A 181 -22.26 -7.73 -3.02
CA GLN A 181 -23.00 -6.63 -2.38
C GLN A 181 -23.92 -7.11 -1.25
N ARG A 182 -24.64 -8.23 -1.47
CA ARG A 182 -25.51 -8.84 -0.45
C ARG A 182 -24.72 -9.29 0.78
N LEU A 183 -23.54 -9.87 0.59
CA LEU A 183 -22.66 -10.32 1.68
C LEU A 183 -22.02 -9.14 2.43
N GLU A 184 -21.55 -8.11 1.71
CA GLU A 184 -20.98 -6.89 2.31
C GLU A 184 -22.00 -6.15 3.19
N GLU A 185 -23.25 -6.01 2.74
CA GLU A 185 -24.32 -5.39 3.53
C GLU A 185 -24.65 -6.20 4.79
N GLN A 186 -24.62 -7.54 4.73
CA GLN A 186 -24.76 -8.41 5.90
C GLN A 186 -23.59 -8.28 6.88
N GLU A 187 -22.35 -8.25 6.38
CA GLU A 187 -21.14 -7.98 7.17
C GLU A 187 -21.21 -6.61 7.85
N ARG A 188 -21.65 -5.56 7.14
CA ARG A 188 -21.80 -4.21 7.72
C ARG A 188 -22.74 -4.22 8.92
N ARG A 189 -23.93 -4.82 8.78
CA ARG A 189 -24.92 -4.94 9.87
C ARG A 189 -24.37 -5.70 11.07
N ARG A 190 -23.73 -6.86 10.84
CA ARG A 190 -23.10 -7.67 11.90
C ARG A 190 -21.98 -6.90 12.61
N ARG A 191 -21.15 -6.16 11.86
CA ARG A 191 -20.06 -5.35 12.38
C ARG A 191 -20.55 -4.17 13.22
N GLU A 192 -21.58 -3.47 12.74
CA GLU A 192 -22.24 -2.40 13.50
C GLU A 192 -22.82 -2.93 14.83
N GLU A 193 -23.52 -4.06 14.80
CA GLU A 193 -24.10 -4.65 16.02
C GLU A 193 -23.01 -5.12 17.00
N LYS A 194 -21.97 -5.82 16.50
CA LYS A 194 -20.80 -6.22 17.29
C LYS A 194 -20.14 -5.01 17.95
N ASN A 195 -19.94 -3.92 17.21
CA ASN A 195 -19.35 -2.68 17.73
C ASN A 195 -20.23 -2.03 18.81
N ARG A 196 -21.57 -2.06 18.66
CA ARG A 196 -22.51 -1.59 19.70
C ARG A 196 -22.40 -2.44 20.97
N ARG A 197 -22.40 -3.77 20.86
CA ARG A 197 -22.24 -4.69 22.01
C ARG A 197 -20.89 -4.49 22.72
N ILE A 198 -19.78 -4.35 21.98
CA ILE A 198 -18.45 -4.06 22.55
C ILE A 198 -18.45 -2.72 23.29
N LYS A 199 -19.04 -1.67 22.71
CA LYS A 199 -19.13 -0.34 23.36
C LYS A 199 -19.94 -0.40 24.66
N GLN A 200 -21.04 -1.15 24.69
CA GLN A 200 -21.84 -1.39 25.89
C GLN A 200 -21.04 -2.13 26.96
N GLN A 201 -20.42 -3.27 26.62
CA GLN A 201 -19.59 -4.05 27.57
C GLN A 201 -18.43 -3.23 28.13
N ARG A 202 -17.74 -2.44 27.29
CA ARG A 202 -16.66 -1.56 27.74
C ARG A 202 -17.13 -0.53 28.77
N ALA A 203 -18.29 0.09 28.54
CA ALA A 203 -18.87 1.08 29.46
C ALA A 203 -19.39 0.44 30.78
N VAL A 204 -19.81 -0.83 30.75
CA VAL A 204 -20.14 -1.59 31.97
C VAL A 204 -18.87 -1.87 32.77
N LEU A 205 -17.84 -2.43 32.12
CA LEU A 205 -16.56 -2.78 32.76
C LEU A 205 -15.82 -1.56 33.34
N GLU A 206 -15.94 -0.39 32.70
CA GLU A 206 -15.43 0.89 33.19
C GLU A 206 -16.12 1.30 34.51
N LYS A 207 -17.45 1.22 34.56
CA LYS A 207 -18.22 1.46 35.79
C LYS A 207 -17.94 0.44 36.88
N GLU A 208 -17.79 -0.84 36.52
CA GLU A 208 -17.41 -1.89 37.48
C GLU A 208 -16.08 -1.57 38.15
N LYS A 209 -15.05 -1.16 37.38
CA LYS A 209 -13.76 -0.69 37.92
C LYS A 209 -13.93 0.48 38.87
N GLU A 210 -14.63 1.54 38.46
CA GLU A 210 -14.89 2.68 39.34
C GLU A 210 -15.57 2.25 40.66
N THR A 211 -16.55 1.36 40.60
CA THR A 211 -17.24 0.87 41.81
C THR A 211 -16.33 0.02 42.68
N ALA A 212 -15.49 -0.84 42.09
CA ALA A 212 -14.51 -1.66 42.80
C ALA A 212 -13.46 -0.78 43.51
N GLU A 213 -12.94 0.25 42.84
CA GLU A 213 -12.01 1.23 43.42
C GLU A 213 -12.66 2.02 44.56
N LYS A 214 -13.90 2.50 44.39
CA LYS A 214 -14.66 3.20 45.45
C LYS A 214 -14.93 2.29 46.66
N ILE A 215 -15.23 1.01 46.44
CA ILE A 215 -15.41 0.01 47.50
C ILE A 215 -14.08 -0.29 48.20
N ALA A 216 -13.00 -0.48 47.46
CA ALA A 216 -11.66 -0.73 47.99
C ALA A 216 -11.15 0.46 48.83
N ALA A 217 -11.29 1.69 48.35
CA ALA A 217 -10.93 2.90 49.08
C ALA A 217 -11.75 3.05 50.37
N ARG A 218 -13.07 2.78 50.31
CA ARG A 218 -13.94 2.78 51.51
C ARG A 218 -13.56 1.69 52.50
N ALA A 219 -13.20 0.50 52.04
CA ALA A 219 -12.75 -0.60 52.88
C ALA A 219 -11.39 -0.28 53.53
N PHE A 220 -10.44 0.24 52.76
CA PHE A 220 -9.14 0.69 53.25
C PHE A 220 -9.28 1.78 54.33
N ALA A 221 -10.04 2.85 54.05
CA ALA A 221 -10.27 3.94 55.00
C ALA A 221 -10.93 3.45 56.30
N ARG A 222 -11.85 2.47 56.22
CA ARG A 222 -12.48 1.87 57.40
C ARG A 222 -11.49 1.10 58.28
N HIS A 223 -10.65 0.25 57.71
CA HIS A 223 -9.63 -0.48 58.47
C HIS A 223 -8.59 0.49 59.06
N TYR A 224 -8.08 1.42 58.23
CA TYR A 224 -7.11 2.42 58.67
C TYR A 224 -7.63 3.29 59.82
N LEU A 225 -8.87 3.77 59.76
CA LEU A 225 -9.48 4.53 60.85
C LEU A 225 -9.78 3.67 62.09
N ALA A 226 -10.12 2.39 61.92
CA ALA A 226 -10.37 1.49 63.04
C ALA A 226 -9.10 1.23 63.87
N ASP A 227 -7.92 1.20 63.24
CA ASP A 227 -6.64 1.01 63.93
C ASP A 227 -6.04 2.35 64.42
N LEU A 228 -6.19 3.43 63.63
CA LEU A 228 -5.66 4.75 63.96
C LEU A 228 -6.37 5.38 65.16
N LEU A 229 -7.72 5.31 65.22
CA LEU A 229 -8.48 5.99 66.26
C LEU A 229 -8.08 5.49 67.68
N PRO A 230 -8.05 4.17 68.00
CA PRO A 230 -7.59 3.70 69.29
C PRO A 230 -6.16 4.15 69.62
N SER A 231 -5.23 4.06 68.65
CA SER A 231 -3.83 4.45 68.84
C SER A 231 -3.65 5.94 69.16
N VAL A 232 -4.41 6.81 68.48
CA VAL A 232 -4.43 8.26 68.77
C VAL A 232 -5.11 8.53 70.11
N PHE A 233 -6.21 7.84 70.44
CA PHE A 233 -6.88 8.01 71.74
C PHE A 233 -6.06 7.50 72.92
N THR A 234 -5.28 6.42 72.78
CA THR A 234 -4.35 5.97 73.83
C THR A 234 -3.21 6.96 73.97
N THR A 235 -2.51 7.33 72.90
CA THR A 235 -1.38 8.27 72.99
C THR A 235 -1.77 9.64 73.56
N LEU A 236 -2.92 10.22 73.19
CA LEU A 236 -3.40 11.47 73.80
C LEU A 236 -3.79 11.30 75.28
N ARG A 237 -4.27 10.12 75.68
CA ARG A 237 -4.57 9.80 77.09
C ARG A 237 -3.29 9.63 77.90
N ASP A 238 -2.31 8.91 77.36
CA ASP A 238 -1.00 8.68 77.98
C ASP A 238 -0.21 9.99 78.13
N HIS A 239 -0.38 10.93 77.20
CA HIS A 239 0.15 12.30 77.28
C HIS A 239 -0.69 13.26 78.16
N GLY A 240 -1.76 12.79 78.82
CA GLY A 240 -2.55 13.58 79.78
C GLY A 240 -3.45 14.66 79.16
N TYR A 241 -3.69 14.65 77.85
CA TYR A 241 -4.62 15.58 77.20
C TYR A 241 -6.09 15.25 77.52
N PHE A 242 -6.40 13.97 77.71
CA PHE A 242 -7.69 13.52 78.25
C PHE A 242 -7.58 13.33 79.77
N TYR A 243 -8.24 14.20 80.52
CA TYR A 243 -8.35 14.15 81.98
C TYR A 243 -9.83 14.12 82.38
N ASP A 244 -10.14 13.54 83.54
CA ASP A 244 -11.44 13.71 84.16
C ASP A 244 -11.53 15.14 84.74
N PRO A 245 -12.51 15.97 84.34
CA PRO A 245 -12.64 17.32 84.89
C PRO A 245 -12.83 17.30 86.41
N VAL A 246 -13.55 16.32 86.97
CA VAL A 246 -13.77 16.21 88.41
C VAL A 246 -12.46 15.93 89.15
N GLN A 247 -11.63 15.01 88.62
CA GLN A 247 -10.33 14.74 89.22
C GLN A 247 -9.43 15.98 89.14
N ARG A 248 -9.42 16.69 88.02
CA ARG A 248 -8.59 17.90 87.84
C ARG A 248 -9.06 19.07 88.72
N ASP A 249 -10.35 19.25 88.91
CA ASP A 249 -10.91 20.25 89.82
C ASP A 249 -10.59 19.93 91.29
N ILE A 250 -10.58 18.64 91.66
CA ILE A 250 -10.10 18.20 92.97
C ILE A 250 -8.60 18.49 93.13
N GLU A 251 -7.78 18.11 92.16
CA GLU A 251 -6.32 18.29 92.20
C GLU A 251 -5.88 19.77 92.18
N THR A 252 -6.60 20.64 91.46
CA THR A 252 -6.22 22.06 91.28
C THR A 252 -6.99 23.04 92.16
N GLY A 253 -8.19 22.69 92.63
CA GLY A 253 -9.01 23.53 93.51
C GLY A 253 -9.07 23.01 94.94
N PHE A 254 -9.52 21.77 95.13
CA PHE A 254 -9.79 21.24 96.47
C PHE A 254 -8.52 20.89 97.27
N LEU A 255 -7.54 20.20 96.67
CA LEU A 255 -6.31 19.81 97.38
C LEU A 255 -5.48 21.03 97.84
N PRO A 256 -5.26 22.09 97.03
CA PRO A 256 -4.57 23.28 97.51
C PRO A 256 -5.31 23.97 98.65
N TRP A 257 -6.63 24.14 98.55
CA TRP A 257 -7.46 24.71 99.62
C TRP A 257 -7.40 23.88 100.91
N LEU A 258 -7.48 22.55 100.82
CA LEU A 258 -7.39 21.66 101.97
C LEU A 258 -6.01 21.75 102.64
N MET A 259 -4.93 21.77 101.84
CA MET A 259 -3.57 21.92 102.34
C MET A 259 -3.35 23.28 103.00
N GLU A 260 -3.92 24.36 102.45
CA GLU A 260 -3.88 25.71 103.02
C GLU A 260 -4.64 25.81 104.36
N GLU A 261 -5.84 25.24 104.47
CA GLU A 261 -6.57 25.26 105.75
C GLU A 261 -5.89 24.36 106.80
N VAL A 262 -5.29 23.24 106.39
CA VAL A 262 -4.47 22.40 107.28
C VAL A 262 -3.20 23.13 107.73
N SER A 263 -2.49 23.84 106.85
CA SER A 263 -1.35 24.67 107.27
C SER A 263 -1.80 25.80 108.21
N ASN A 264 -2.91 26.49 107.90
CA ASN A 264 -3.46 27.51 108.78
C ASN A 264 -3.85 26.95 110.16
N ALA A 265 -4.39 25.72 110.24
CA ALA A 265 -4.69 25.05 111.50
C ALA A 265 -3.43 24.64 112.27
N LEU A 266 -2.38 24.18 111.58
CA LEU A 266 -1.08 23.88 112.17
C LEU A 266 -0.38 25.15 112.64
N ASP A 267 -0.43 26.25 111.89
CA ASP A 267 0.14 27.54 112.26
C ASP A 267 -0.59 28.16 113.44
N LYS A 268 -1.94 28.09 113.50
CA LYS A 268 -2.72 28.46 114.69
C LYS A 268 -2.27 27.62 115.92
N ARG A 269 -2.03 26.31 115.74
CA ARG A 269 -1.53 25.42 116.81
C ARG A 269 -0.09 25.73 117.21
N HIS A 270 0.79 26.01 116.25
CA HIS A 270 2.19 26.36 116.48
C HIS A 270 2.31 27.73 117.15
N ALA A 271 1.49 28.71 116.76
CA ALA A 271 1.39 30.00 117.43
C ALA A 271 0.85 29.84 118.86
N ALA A 272 -0.18 29.02 119.08
CA ALA A 272 -0.65 28.72 120.44
C ALA A 272 0.43 28.04 121.29
N LEU A 273 1.14 27.04 120.75
CA LEU A 273 2.27 26.40 121.44
C LEU A 273 3.42 27.38 121.70
N ALA A 274 3.77 28.24 120.75
CA ALA A 274 4.82 29.25 120.92
C ALA A 274 4.45 30.34 121.93
N VAL A 275 3.16 30.72 122.03
CA VAL A 275 2.66 31.61 123.09
C VAL A 275 2.79 30.92 124.44
N LEU A 276 2.32 29.67 124.57
CA LEU A 276 2.43 28.88 125.81
C LEU A 276 3.91 28.67 126.21
N ASP A 277 4.78 28.32 125.27
CA ASP A 277 6.22 28.21 125.50
C ASP A 277 6.83 29.56 125.91
N SER A 278 6.46 30.67 125.27
CA SER A 278 6.96 31.99 125.66
C SER A 278 6.45 32.42 127.04
N GLU A 279 5.16 32.27 127.34
CA GLU A 279 4.59 32.68 128.62
C GLU A 279 5.05 31.78 129.76
N TYR A 280 5.06 30.46 129.60
CA TYR A 280 5.48 29.56 130.67
C TYR A 280 7.01 29.53 130.84
N ILE A 281 7.80 29.48 129.76
CA ILE A 281 9.26 29.42 129.89
C ILE A 281 9.83 30.79 130.31
N CYS A 282 9.33 31.91 129.77
CA CYS A 282 9.80 33.22 130.23
C CYS A 282 9.27 33.59 131.62
N ASN A 283 8.02 33.31 132.01
CA ASN A 283 7.63 33.55 133.42
C ASN A 283 8.41 32.66 134.39
N PHE A 284 8.69 31.39 134.05
CA PHE A 284 9.48 30.52 134.93
C PHE A 284 10.94 31.02 135.07
N LEU A 285 11.56 31.50 133.98
CA LEU A 285 12.89 32.14 134.02
C LEU A 285 12.90 33.50 134.73
N PHE A 286 11.83 34.29 134.63
CA PHE A 286 11.70 35.58 135.31
C PHE A 286 11.48 35.38 136.82
N HIS A 287 10.69 34.37 137.22
CA HIS A 287 10.48 34.05 138.63
C HIS A 287 11.75 33.51 139.32
N ILE A 288 12.66 32.86 138.57
CA ILE A 288 13.97 32.44 139.08
C ILE A 288 14.93 33.64 139.23
N ASN A 289 14.89 34.62 138.32
CA ASN A 289 15.83 35.77 138.35
C ASN A 289 15.39 36.96 139.22
N CYS A 290 14.09 37.14 139.50
CA CYS A 290 13.61 38.18 140.41
C CYS A 290 13.44 37.71 141.87
N GLY A 291 13.72 36.43 142.17
CA GLY A 291 13.68 35.89 143.54
C GLY A 291 14.93 36.15 144.39
N SER A 292 15.99 36.73 143.83
CA SER A 292 17.32 36.86 144.44
C SER A 292 17.67 38.28 144.91
N SER A 293 16.67 39.13 145.17
CA SER A 293 16.90 40.43 145.81
C SER A 293 15.67 40.98 146.57
N PHE A 294 15.24 40.31 147.64
CA PHE A 294 14.77 40.97 148.89
C PHE A 294 14.53 39.92 150.00
N ARG A 295 15.37 39.99 151.06
CA ARG A 295 15.51 39.07 152.22
C ARG A 295 16.15 37.71 151.97
#